data_AF-A0AAW4HGU5-F1
#
_entry.id   AF-A0AAW4HGU5-F1
#
_cell.length_a   1.000
_cell.length_b   1.000
_cell.length_c   1.000
_cell.angle_alpha   90.00
_cell.angle_beta   90.00
_cell.angle_gamma   90.00
#
_symmetry.space_group_name_H-M   'P 1'
#
loop_
_entity.id
_entity.type
_entity.pdbx_description
1 polymer ?
#
loop_
_entity_poly.entity_id
_entity_poly.type
_entity_poly.pdbx_seq_one_letter_code
_entity_poly.pdbx_strand_id
1 'polypeptide(L)'
;MDQIKVTNAIVTFLLGLVIAVTVSGGAFLTTAIKYPFDFIFIGLGGFLAFGVSHFSVKYMQRGFWKESVLMYLLYYYGSFGLFSDGHAAGWAHSEGILEKLVMSQMYILISVFSLFIPLLFIALTITHTFWLYSEVKKART
;
A
#
# COMPACT_ATOMS: atom_id res chain seq x y z
N MET A 1 -3.47 23.30 -0.71
CA MET A 1 -3.95 22.02 -1.29
C MET A 1 -2.81 21.08 -1.66
N ASP A 2 -1.70 21.58 -2.22
CA ASP A 2 -0.55 20.72 -2.56
C ASP A 2 0.14 20.14 -1.33
N GLN A 3 0.16 20.88 -0.21
CA GLN A 3 0.61 20.34 1.08
C GLN A 3 -0.17 19.09 1.49
N ILE A 4 -1.50 19.06 1.34
CA ILE A 4 -2.31 17.86 1.64
C ILE A 4 -1.92 16.70 0.74
N LYS A 5 -1.70 16.95 -0.56
CA LYS A 5 -1.25 15.89 -1.49
C LYS A 5 0.09 15.30 -1.05
N VAL A 6 1.03 16.15 -0.64
CA VAL A 6 2.35 15.70 -0.15
C VAL A 6 2.20 14.92 1.15
N THR A 7 1.50 15.45 2.15
CA THR A 7 1.28 14.78 3.44
C THR A 7 0.57 13.45 3.25
N ASN A 8 -0.48 13.40 2.44
CA ASN A 8 -1.21 12.17 2.15
C ASN A 8 -0.35 11.17 1.36
N ALA A 9 0.52 11.61 0.46
CA ALA A 9 1.47 10.71 -0.22
C ALA A 9 2.46 10.10 0.77
N ILE A 10 3.01 10.91 1.68
CA ILE A 10 3.92 10.45 2.74
C ILE A 10 3.21 9.42 3.65
N VAL A 11 2.01 9.73 4.14
CA VAL A 11 1.24 8.81 4.98
C VAL A 11 0.91 7.52 4.23
N THR A 12 0.46 7.61 2.98
CA THR A 12 0.19 6.44 2.12
C THR A 12 1.43 5.57 2.00
N PHE A 13 2.59 6.17 1.72
CA PHE A 13 3.85 5.46 1.57
C PHE A 13 4.29 4.81 2.88
N LEU A 14 4.27 5.54 4.00
CA LEU A 14 4.64 5.03 5.31
C LEU A 14 3.75 3.86 5.74
N LEU A 15 2.43 3.93 5.50
CA LEU A 15 1.53 2.81 5.77
C LEU A 15 1.85 1.59 4.89
N GLY A 16 2.20 1.81 3.61
CA GLY A 16 2.71 0.74 2.74
C GLY A 16 3.99 0.09 3.28
N LEU A 17 4.93 0.90 3.78
CA LEU A 17 6.15 0.40 4.43
C LEU A 17 5.85 -0.37 5.72
N VAL A 18 4.91 0.10 6.55
CA VAL A 18 4.48 -0.62 7.76
C VAL A 18 3.94 -2.00 7.39
N ILE A 19 3.13 -2.09 6.33
CA ILE A 19 2.63 -3.37 5.81
C ILE A 19 3.80 -4.27 5.37
N ALA A 20 4.74 -3.72 4.59
CA ALA A 20 5.91 -4.44 4.11
C ALA A 20 6.80 -4.98 5.25
N VAL A 21 7.05 -4.16 6.27
CA VAL A 21 7.81 -4.55 7.47
C VAL A 21 7.08 -5.61 8.28
N THR A 22 5.76 -5.48 8.41
CA THR A 22 4.94 -6.42 9.17
C THR A 22 4.93 -7.80 8.51
N VAL A 23 4.70 -7.84 7.19
CA VAL A 23 4.60 -9.10 6.46
C VAL A 23 5.94 -9.82 6.29
N SER A 24 7.04 -9.06 6.30
CA SER A 24 8.40 -9.62 6.30
C SER A 24 8.91 -10.04 7.69
N GLY A 25 8.08 -9.95 8.74
CA GLY A 25 8.48 -10.28 10.10
C GLY A 25 9.64 -9.42 10.64
N GLY A 26 9.77 -8.18 10.13
CA GLY A 26 10.87 -7.28 10.47
C GLY A 26 12.14 -7.43 9.63
N ALA A 27 12.23 -8.46 8.76
CA ALA A 27 13.39 -8.70 7.89
C ALA A 27 13.42 -7.80 6.63
N PHE A 28 12.46 -6.89 6.46
CA PHE A 28 12.31 -6.01 5.30
C PHE A 28 13.61 -5.39 4.79
N LEU A 29 14.36 -4.71 5.66
CA LEU A 29 15.58 -4.01 5.25
C LEU A 29 16.70 -4.98 4.84
N THR A 30 16.86 -6.08 5.58
CA THR A 30 17.87 -7.10 5.26
C THR A 30 17.56 -7.77 3.93
N THR A 31 16.28 -8.04 3.67
CA THR A 31 15.81 -8.60 2.41
C THR A 31 16.01 -7.60 1.27
N ALA A 32 15.63 -6.34 1.46
CA ALA A 32 15.76 -5.32 0.42
C ALA A 32 17.21 -5.06 -0.01
N ILE A 33 18.17 -5.25 0.89
CA ILE A 33 19.61 -5.17 0.56
C ILE A 33 20.08 -6.39 -0.22
N LYS A 34 19.55 -7.58 0.10
CA LYS A 34 19.93 -8.84 -0.55
C LYS A 34 19.27 -9.01 -1.93
N TYR A 35 18.04 -8.53 -2.10
CA TYR A 35 17.25 -8.68 -3.31
C TYR A 35 17.00 -7.30 -3.95
N PRO A 36 17.69 -6.95 -5.05
CA PRO A 36 17.60 -5.63 -5.68
C PRO A 36 16.18 -5.25 -6.11
N PHE A 37 15.34 -6.23 -6.43
CA PHE A 37 13.96 -6.00 -6.87
C PHE A 37 13.09 -5.44 -5.75
N ASP A 38 13.29 -5.86 -4.50
CA ASP A 38 12.58 -5.31 -3.35
C ASP A 38 12.86 -3.82 -3.21
N PHE A 39 14.11 -3.40 -3.41
CA PHE A 39 14.48 -1.98 -3.42
C PHE A 39 13.78 -1.20 -4.56
N ILE A 40 13.70 -1.78 -5.76
CA ILE A 40 12.97 -1.18 -6.89
C ILE A 40 11.48 -1.02 -6.54
N PHE A 41 10.86 -2.02 -5.92
CA PHE A 41 9.45 -1.98 -5.52
C PHE A 41 9.18 -0.99 -4.39
N ILE A 42 10.14 -0.71 -3.51
CA ILE A 42 10.05 0.39 -2.54
C ILE A 42 9.97 1.73 -3.27
N GLY A 43 10.88 1.97 -4.23
CA GLY A 43 10.86 3.19 -5.05
C GLY A 43 9.56 3.35 -5.84
N LEU A 44 9.09 2.25 -6.47
CA LEU A 44 7.82 2.22 -7.18
C LEU A 44 6.64 2.48 -6.24
N GLY A 45 6.66 1.94 -5.01
CA GLY A 45 5.68 2.23 -3.97
C GLY A 45 5.61 3.72 -3.65
N GLY A 46 6.75 4.39 -3.51
CA GLY A 46 6.80 5.84 -3.32
C GLY A 46 6.17 6.61 -4.47
N PHE A 47 6.51 6.26 -5.72
CA PHE A 47 5.91 6.87 -6.90
C PHE A 47 4.39 6.66 -6.97
N LEU A 48 3.93 5.42 -6.72
CA LEU A 48 2.51 5.08 -6.69
C LEU A 48 1.77 5.81 -5.55
N ALA A 49 2.39 5.98 -4.39
CA ALA A 49 1.80 6.73 -3.27
C ALA A 49 1.52 8.18 -3.64
N PHE A 50 2.41 8.83 -4.40
CA PHE A 50 2.15 10.17 -4.95
C PHE A 50 0.97 10.17 -5.92
N GLY A 51 0.88 9.20 -6.83
CA GLY A 51 -0.24 9.05 -7.75
C GLY A 51 -1.57 8.84 -7.01
N VAL A 52 -1.62 7.84 -6.13
CA VAL A 52 -2.75 7.53 -5.25
C VAL A 52 -3.19 8.78 -4.49
N SER A 53 -2.24 9.52 -3.93
CA SER A 53 -2.54 10.73 -3.18
C SER A 53 -3.15 11.82 -4.05
N HIS A 54 -2.58 12.10 -5.22
CA HIS A 54 -3.08 13.10 -6.13
C HIS A 54 -4.53 12.83 -6.53
N PHE A 55 -4.84 11.57 -6.90
CA PHE A 55 -6.18 11.18 -7.29
C PHE A 55 -7.15 11.13 -6.10
N SER A 56 -6.73 10.61 -4.95
CA SER A 56 -7.59 10.53 -3.76
C SER A 56 -7.99 11.92 -3.25
N VAL A 57 -7.06 12.89 -3.21
CA VAL A 57 -7.39 14.28 -2.88
C VAL A 57 -8.39 14.85 -3.88
N LYS A 58 -8.16 14.65 -5.18
CA LYS A 58 -9.06 15.14 -6.25
C LYS A 58 -10.45 14.51 -6.17
N TYR A 59 -10.54 13.22 -5.86
CA TYR A 59 -11.79 12.51 -5.69
C TYR A 59 -12.53 12.98 -4.43
N MET A 60 -11.81 13.12 -3.32
CA MET A 60 -12.36 13.64 -2.07
C MET A 60 -12.97 15.04 -2.25
N GLN A 61 -12.29 15.89 -3.02
CA GLN A 61 -12.79 17.21 -3.35
C GLN A 61 -14.12 17.19 -4.13
N ARG A 62 -14.32 16.17 -4.95
CA ARG A 62 -15.52 15.98 -5.79
C ARG A 62 -16.61 15.16 -5.11
N GLY A 63 -16.41 14.72 -3.87
CA GLY A 63 -17.35 13.86 -3.14
C GLY A 63 -17.24 12.37 -3.47
N PHE A 64 -16.27 11.97 -4.29
CA PHE A 64 -16.00 10.59 -4.72
C PHE A 64 -15.13 9.86 -3.69
N TRP A 65 -15.65 9.71 -2.46
CA TRP A 65 -14.88 9.15 -1.36
C TRP A 65 -14.65 7.63 -1.51
N LYS A 66 -15.57 6.90 -2.15
CA LYS A 66 -15.49 5.44 -2.34
C LYS A 66 -14.32 5.06 -3.26
N GLU A 67 -14.08 5.87 -4.28
CA GLU A 67 -12.98 5.74 -5.22
C GLU A 67 -11.65 5.93 -4.51
N SER A 68 -11.58 6.84 -3.53
CA SER A 68 -10.40 7.01 -2.69
C SER A 68 -10.15 5.77 -1.82
N VAL A 69 -11.21 5.19 -1.22
CA VAL A 69 -11.11 3.92 -0.46
C VAL A 69 -10.52 2.82 -1.34
N LEU A 70 -11.04 2.65 -2.56
CA LEU A 70 -10.56 1.62 -3.49
C LEU A 70 -9.09 1.83 -3.89
N MET A 71 -8.68 3.07 -4.13
CA MET A 71 -7.28 3.39 -4.45
C MET A 71 -6.33 3.02 -3.31
N TYR A 72 -6.69 3.35 -2.06
CA TYR A 72 -5.90 2.93 -0.90
C TYR A 72 -5.88 1.42 -0.72
N LEU A 73 -7.03 0.75 -0.93
CA LEU A 73 -7.14 -0.69 -0.81
C LEU A 73 -6.20 -1.41 -1.79
N LEU A 74 -6.21 -1.00 -3.06
CA LEU A 74 -5.32 -1.53 -4.09
C LEU A 74 -3.85 -1.29 -3.73
N TYR A 75 -3.51 -0.10 -3.26
CA TYR A 75 -2.13 0.24 -2.87
C TYR A 75 -1.62 -0.62 -1.69
N TYR A 76 -2.46 -0.81 -0.67
CA TYR A 76 -2.09 -1.60 0.51
C TYR A 76 -2.01 -3.09 0.23
N TYR A 77 -2.95 -3.64 -0.54
CA TYR A 77 -2.83 -5.02 -1.02
C TYR A 77 -1.62 -5.21 -1.93
N GLY A 78 -1.31 -4.23 -2.79
CA GLY A 78 -0.11 -4.26 -3.61
C GLY A 78 1.16 -4.32 -2.77
N SER A 79 1.24 -3.49 -1.73
CA SER A 79 2.35 -3.52 -0.76
C SER A 79 2.42 -4.86 -0.03
N PHE A 80 1.28 -5.38 0.44
CA PHE A 80 1.21 -6.70 1.08
C PHE A 80 1.73 -7.81 0.16
N GLY A 81 1.20 -7.94 -1.06
CA GLY A 81 1.57 -9.00 -1.98
C GLY A 81 3.05 -8.95 -2.37
N LEU A 82 3.57 -7.76 -2.70
CA LEU A 82 4.95 -7.59 -3.16
C LEU A 82 5.99 -7.96 -2.11
N PHE A 83 5.67 -7.80 -0.82
CA PHE A 83 6.60 -8.06 0.28
C PHE A 83 6.26 -9.33 1.08
N SER A 84 5.16 -10.01 0.77
CA SER A 84 4.86 -11.37 1.28
C SER A 84 5.75 -12.44 0.67
N ASP A 85 6.27 -12.18 -0.52
CA ASP A 85 7.25 -13.00 -1.22
C ASP A 85 8.44 -13.35 -0.32
N GLY A 86 8.81 -14.62 -0.27
CA GLY A 86 9.87 -15.16 0.59
C GLY A 86 9.63 -15.13 2.11
N HIS A 87 8.52 -14.60 2.60
CA HIS A 87 8.22 -14.47 4.04
C HIS A 87 6.94 -15.17 4.47
N ALA A 88 6.05 -15.47 3.52
CA ALA A 88 4.82 -16.21 3.75
C ALA A 88 4.84 -17.57 3.02
N ALA A 89 4.01 -18.51 3.49
CA ALA A 89 3.77 -19.81 2.85
C ALA A 89 4.99 -20.73 2.60
N GLY A 90 6.18 -20.41 3.13
CA GLY A 90 7.40 -21.21 2.95
C GLY A 90 7.97 -21.17 1.55
N TRP A 91 7.56 -20.20 0.72
CA TRP A 91 8.05 -20.06 -0.65
C TRP A 91 9.43 -19.42 -0.69
N ALA A 92 10.21 -19.78 -1.71
CA ALA A 92 11.48 -19.13 -1.98
C ALA A 92 11.26 -17.65 -2.32
N HIS A 93 12.25 -16.82 -2.03
CA HIS A 93 12.22 -15.41 -2.39
C HIS A 93 12.39 -15.28 -3.91
N SER A 94 11.52 -14.52 -4.56
CA SER A 94 11.57 -14.36 -6.02
C SER A 94 12.89 -13.70 -6.44
N GLU A 95 13.52 -14.24 -7.49
CA GLU A 95 14.79 -13.72 -8.04
C GLU A 95 14.59 -12.80 -9.24
N GLY A 96 13.37 -12.72 -9.79
CA GLY A 96 13.05 -11.87 -10.94
C GLY A 96 11.79 -11.02 -10.76
N ILE A 97 11.68 -9.95 -11.56
CA ILE A 97 10.51 -9.03 -11.53
C ILE A 97 9.21 -9.77 -11.83
N LEU A 98 9.20 -10.60 -12.88
CA LEU A 98 7.98 -11.30 -13.29
C LEU A 98 7.52 -12.29 -12.23
N GLU A 99 8.45 -13.08 -11.69
CA GLU A 99 8.17 -14.03 -10.61
C GLU A 99 7.59 -13.29 -9.39
N LYS A 100 8.21 -12.18 -8.99
CA LYS A 100 7.75 -11.37 -7.87
C LYS A 100 6.34 -10.80 -8.08
N LEU A 101 6.01 -10.38 -9.30
CA LEU A 101 4.66 -9.90 -9.64
C LEU A 101 3.62 -11.03 -9.62
N VAL A 102 3.96 -12.22 -10.12
CA VAL A 102 3.08 -13.40 -10.09
C VAL A 102 2.85 -13.85 -8.66
N MET A 103 3.91 -13.97 -7.87
CA MET A 103 3.84 -14.36 -6.46
C MET A 103 3.02 -13.35 -5.64
N SER A 104 3.23 -12.05 -5.88
CA SER A 104 2.43 -10.99 -5.26
C SER A 104 0.93 -11.15 -5.53
N GLN A 105 0.54 -11.44 -6.78
CA GLN A 105 -0.87 -11.68 -7.12
C GLN A 105 -1.42 -12.94 -6.43
N MET A 106 -0.62 -14.00 -6.32
CA MET A 106 -1.02 -15.21 -5.61
C MET A 106 -1.25 -14.94 -4.12
N TYR A 107 -0.36 -14.20 -3.45
CA TYR A 107 -0.54 -13.80 -2.06
C TYR A 107 -1.77 -12.93 -1.86
N ILE A 108 -2.00 -11.96 -2.74
CA ILE A 108 -3.21 -11.14 -2.70
C ILE A 108 -4.44 -12.03 -2.82
N LEU A 109 -4.51 -12.91 -3.83
CA LEU A 109 -5.64 -13.79 -4.05
C LEU A 109 -5.93 -14.68 -2.83
N ILE A 110 -4.92 -15.35 -2.28
CA ILE A 110 -5.06 -16.22 -1.11
C ILE A 110 -5.52 -15.41 0.10
N SER A 111 -4.97 -14.22 0.31
CA SER A 111 -5.29 -13.37 1.46
C SER A 111 -6.73 -12.84 1.45
N VAL A 112 -7.33 -12.64 0.28
CA VAL A 112 -8.73 -12.19 0.15
C VAL A 112 -9.73 -13.21 0.69
N PHE A 113 -9.38 -14.51 0.67
CA PHE A 113 -10.20 -15.56 1.26
C PHE A 113 -9.94 -15.79 2.75
N SER A 114 -8.94 -15.12 3.33
CA SER A 114 -8.74 -15.13 4.77
C SER A 114 -9.75 -14.22 5.47
N LEU A 115 -10.14 -14.52 6.71
CA LEU A 115 -11.08 -13.68 7.45
C LEU A 115 -10.43 -12.35 7.89
N PHE A 116 -9.20 -12.40 8.40
CA PHE A 116 -8.59 -11.26 9.10
C PHE A 116 -7.94 -10.23 8.18
N ILE A 117 -7.26 -10.65 7.10
CA ILE A 117 -6.51 -9.73 6.23
C ILE A 117 -7.44 -8.73 5.52
N PRO A 118 -8.58 -9.15 4.92
CA PRO A 118 -9.51 -8.22 4.30
C PRO A 118 -10.13 -7.23 5.29
N LEU A 119 -10.52 -7.70 6.48
CA LEU A 119 -11.08 -6.85 7.51
C LEU A 119 -10.08 -5.79 7.97
N LEU A 120 -8.82 -6.16 8.15
CA LEU A 120 -7.74 -5.23 8.52
C LEU A 120 -7.53 -4.16 7.44
N PHE A 121 -7.46 -4.54 6.16
CA PHE A 121 -7.26 -3.55 5.09
C PHE A 121 -8.50 -2.69 4.84
N ILE A 122 -9.71 -3.23 5.00
CA ILE A 122 -10.94 -2.41 4.96
C ILE A 122 -10.93 -1.40 6.11
N ALA A 123 -10.61 -1.81 7.33
CA ALA A 123 -10.53 -0.90 8.47
C ALA A 123 -9.46 0.19 8.22
N LEU A 124 -8.25 -0.19 7.80
CA LEU A 124 -7.16 0.73 7.51
C LEU A 124 -7.53 1.76 6.44
N THR A 125 -8.11 1.31 5.32
CA THR A 125 -8.49 2.19 4.21
C THR A 125 -9.61 3.14 4.58
N ILE A 126 -10.60 2.67 5.34
CA ILE A 126 -11.68 3.52 5.85
C ILE A 126 -11.11 4.59 6.79
N THR A 127 -10.28 4.20 7.76
CA THR A 127 -9.65 5.14 8.69
C THR A 127 -8.81 6.18 7.96
N HIS A 128 -8.00 5.75 6.99
CA HIS A 128 -7.17 6.66 6.21
C HIS A 128 -8.01 7.62 5.35
N THR A 129 -9.09 7.12 4.75
CA THR A 129 -10.03 7.95 3.97
C THR A 129 -10.73 8.99 4.85
N PHE A 130 -11.15 8.62 6.06
CA PHE A 130 -11.74 9.56 7.02
C PHE A 130 -10.77 10.65 7.46
N TRP A 131 -9.51 10.28 7.70
CA TRP A 131 -8.47 11.25 7.97
C TRP A 131 -8.29 12.22 6.80
N LEU A 132 -8.16 11.72 5.56
CA LEU A 132 -8.03 12.57 4.38
C LEU A 132 -9.25 13.50 4.22
N TYR A 133 -10.46 12.98 4.44
CA TYR A 133 -11.69 13.77 4.39
C TYR A 133 -11.65 14.95 5.36
N SER A 134 -11.23 14.70 6.62
CA SER A 134 -11.04 15.75 7.63
C SER A 134 -10.05 16.81 7.16
N GLU A 135 -8.89 16.41 6.64
CA GLU A 135 -7.86 17.36 6.18
C GLU A 135 -8.31 18.19 4.97
N VAL A 136 -8.99 17.56 4.00
CA VAL A 136 -9.57 18.27 2.85
C VAL A 136 -10.66 19.24 3.29
N LYS A 137 -11.47 18.87 4.28
CA LYS A 137 -12.50 19.76 4.85
C LYS A 137 -11.87 20.97 5.54
N LYS A 138 -10.86 20.76 6.38
CA LYS A 138 -10.14 21.84 7.08
C LYS A 138 -9.48 22.84 6.13
N ALA A 139 -8.94 22.38 5.01
CA ALA A 139 -8.30 23.27 4.03
C ALA A 139 -9.28 24.01 3.10
N ARG A 140 -10.59 23.76 3.22
CA ARG A 140 -11.65 24.46 2.48
C ARG A 140 -12.37 25.52 3.31
N THR A 141 -12.32 25.38 4.63
CA THR A 141 -12.80 26.35 5.61
C THR A 141 -11.71 27.36 5.91
#